data_AF-A0A6M3ISQ5-F1
#
_entry.id   AF-A0A6M3ISQ5-F1
#
_cell.length_a   1.000
_cell.length_b   1.000
_cell.length_c   1.000
_cell.angle_alpha   90.00
_cell.angle_beta   90.00
_cell.angle_gamma   90.00
#
_symmetry.space_group_name_H-M   'P 1'
#
loop_
_entity.id
_entity.type
_entity.pdbx_description
1 polymer ?
#
loop_
_entity_poly.entity_id
_entity_poly.type
_entity_poly.pdbx_seq_one_letter_code
_entity_poly.pdbx_strand_id
1 'polypeptide(L)'
;MQQLKRKLPDWIEAFMLLTENTEPPVLFRKWTAISAIASALQRKVRVDWGTSLTFYPNLYIVLVGPSATGKGTAMSPALDIINELGTIRMSAQATSLQALIRRLKETNLTDHDLVTGETAYHSSLTIFSKEFTVFLGYHNKELMAALCDWYDCDRKWTYETISRKKEEIVGVWVNLIAGTTPDLIQSSLPIESIGGGLTSRIIFVFEEDRAKLVPLPTKTVEEAELIKLLAHDLEKISMLSGSFKWTENFASGWVDWCKYAADNPPFYDNRFDGYLGRRRPHVMKLAMVVSASHGNHDLVLTEDDLNEAIKLLYEVEVKMPLVFRGVGRSDVSSALNKAITFLENSATMEIPFYQFARYFSNDMDKVQMDRVIHTLESMKYIQMLKRP
;
A
#
# COMPACT_ATOMS: atom_id res chain seq x y z
N MET A 1 -20.28 -23.09 -15.38
CA MET A 1 -20.33 -22.88 -13.91
C MET A 1 -19.55 -23.93 -13.09
N GLN A 2 -19.46 -25.21 -13.49
CA GLN A 2 -18.66 -26.22 -12.75
C GLN A 2 -17.16 -25.92 -12.68
N GLN A 3 -16.59 -25.21 -13.67
CA GLN A 3 -15.17 -24.84 -13.73
C GLN A 3 -14.74 -23.76 -12.73
N LEU A 4 -15.68 -22.99 -12.16
CA LEU A 4 -15.41 -21.90 -11.19
C LEU A 4 -15.65 -22.35 -9.74
N LYS A 5 -15.94 -23.63 -9.49
CA LYS A 5 -16.22 -24.10 -8.14
C LYS A 5 -14.97 -23.97 -7.26
N ARG A 6 -15.12 -23.23 -6.15
CA ARG A 6 -14.09 -23.02 -5.13
C ARG A 6 -14.08 -24.14 -4.11
N LYS A 7 -12.94 -24.28 -3.45
CA LYS A 7 -12.73 -25.26 -2.38
C LYS A 7 -12.74 -24.61 -1.00
N LEU A 8 -12.40 -23.33 -0.92
CA LEU A 8 -12.37 -22.54 0.32
C LEU A 8 -13.65 -21.70 0.46
N PRO A 9 -14.21 -21.58 1.68
CA PRO A 9 -15.35 -20.72 1.93
C PRO A 9 -15.00 -19.23 1.83
N ASP A 10 -13.79 -18.86 2.25
CA ASP A 10 -13.23 -17.52 2.11
C ASP A 10 -11.72 -17.61 1.91
N TRP A 11 -11.20 -16.88 0.92
CA TRP A 11 -9.77 -16.90 0.58
C TRP A 11 -8.91 -16.11 1.57
N ILE A 12 -9.40 -14.95 2.05
CA ILE A 12 -8.66 -14.09 2.97
C ILE A 12 -8.49 -14.83 4.31
N GLU A 13 -9.57 -15.40 4.85
CA GLU A 13 -9.51 -16.16 6.10
C GLU A 13 -8.61 -17.41 5.99
N ALA A 14 -8.68 -18.13 4.86
CA ALA A 14 -7.79 -19.25 4.59
C ALA A 14 -6.31 -18.82 4.50
N PHE A 15 -6.03 -17.65 3.90
CA PHE A 15 -4.68 -17.09 3.87
C PHE A 15 -4.19 -16.65 5.25
N MET A 16 -5.08 -16.10 6.08
CA MET A 16 -4.77 -15.75 7.46
C MET A 16 -4.43 -16.98 8.30
N LEU A 17 -5.14 -18.09 8.09
CA LEU A 17 -4.84 -19.39 8.70
C LEU A 17 -3.47 -19.92 8.23
N LEU A 18 -3.20 -19.91 6.92
CA LEU A 18 -1.91 -20.33 6.36
C LEU A 18 -0.73 -19.58 7.01
N THR A 19 -0.91 -18.28 7.21
CA THR A 19 0.15 -17.41 7.71
C THR A 19 0.12 -17.25 9.23
N GLU A 20 -0.74 -18.00 9.94
CA GLU A 20 -0.89 -17.85 11.38
C GLU A 20 0.39 -18.24 12.11
N ASN A 21 1.14 -19.24 11.65
CA ASN A 21 2.44 -19.60 12.23
C ASN A 21 3.60 -18.69 11.77
N THR A 22 3.34 -17.39 11.61
CA THR A 22 4.36 -16.40 11.23
C THR A 22 4.34 -15.19 12.17
N GLU A 23 5.46 -14.48 12.22
CA GLU A 23 5.65 -13.30 13.09
C GLU A 23 5.04 -11.98 12.59
N PRO A 24 4.86 -11.74 11.28
CA PRO A 24 4.36 -10.45 10.81
C PRO A 24 2.99 -10.06 11.39
N PRO A 25 2.74 -8.74 11.55
CA PRO A 25 1.46 -8.19 11.98
C PRO A 25 0.26 -8.74 11.21
N VAL A 26 -0.85 -8.90 11.91
CA VAL A 26 -2.13 -9.37 11.34
C VAL A 26 -2.55 -8.51 10.15
N LEU A 27 -2.47 -7.18 10.27
CA LEU A 27 -2.85 -6.27 9.18
C LEU A 27 -1.92 -6.41 7.96
N PHE A 28 -0.61 -6.64 8.14
CA PHE A 28 0.29 -6.85 7.00
C PHE A 28 -0.08 -8.12 6.21
N ARG A 29 -0.39 -9.21 6.92
CA ARG A 29 -0.81 -10.48 6.31
C ARG A 29 -2.15 -10.32 5.58
N LYS A 30 -3.14 -9.71 6.25
CA LYS A 30 -4.48 -9.48 5.72
C LYS A 30 -4.48 -8.60 4.46
N TRP A 31 -3.76 -7.49 4.48
CA TRP A 31 -3.67 -6.58 3.32
C TRP A 31 -2.82 -7.14 2.18
N THR A 32 -1.89 -8.04 2.48
CA THR A 32 -1.24 -8.84 1.43
C THR A 32 -2.24 -9.77 0.75
N ALA A 33 -3.12 -10.43 1.52
CA ALA A 33 -4.16 -11.30 0.97
C ALA A 33 -5.11 -10.53 0.03
N ILE A 34 -5.58 -9.36 0.47
CA ILE A 34 -6.42 -8.43 -0.30
C ILE A 34 -5.74 -8.05 -1.62
N SER A 35 -4.45 -7.68 -1.57
CA SER A 35 -3.70 -7.35 -2.79
C SER A 35 -3.59 -8.52 -3.76
N ALA A 36 -3.49 -9.75 -3.27
CA ALA A 36 -3.38 -10.94 -4.11
C ALA A 36 -4.66 -11.20 -4.90
N ILE A 37 -5.81 -11.05 -4.25
CA ILE A 37 -7.13 -11.16 -4.90
C ILE A 37 -7.30 -10.06 -5.95
N ALA A 38 -6.98 -8.80 -5.61
CA ALA A 38 -6.98 -7.69 -6.55
C ALA A 38 -6.13 -8.01 -7.80
N SER A 39 -4.92 -8.54 -7.59
CA SER A 39 -4.01 -9.00 -8.66
C SER A 39 -4.59 -10.10 -9.56
N ALA A 40 -5.41 -11.00 -9.03
CA ALA A 40 -6.07 -12.03 -9.80
C ALA A 40 -7.27 -11.49 -10.60
N LEU A 41 -8.06 -10.58 -9.99
CA LEU A 41 -9.21 -9.94 -10.62
C LEU A 41 -8.84 -9.06 -11.81
N GLN A 42 -7.69 -8.36 -11.76
CA GLN A 42 -7.20 -7.53 -12.87
C GLN A 42 -8.27 -6.52 -13.35
N ARG A 43 -8.23 -6.13 -14.63
CA ARG A 43 -9.24 -5.25 -15.26
C ARG A 43 -10.45 -6.02 -15.82
N LYS A 44 -10.72 -7.24 -15.34
CA LYS A 44 -11.76 -8.12 -15.91
C LYS A 44 -13.12 -7.92 -15.27
N VAL A 45 -13.13 -7.48 -14.01
CA VAL A 45 -14.35 -7.17 -13.28
C VAL A 45 -14.48 -5.67 -13.02
N ARG A 46 -15.71 -5.16 -13.04
CA ARG A 46 -15.98 -3.73 -12.82
C ARG A 46 -17.32 -3.49 -12.13
N VAL A 47 -17.45 -2.34 -11.46
CA VAL A 47 -18.74 -1.79 -11.03
C VAL A 47 -19.02 -0.55 -11.87
N ASP A 48 -20.14 -0.53 -12.58
CA ASP A 48 -20.59 0.63 -13.36
C ASP A 48 -21.65 1.40 -12.57
N TRP A 49 -21.25 2.51 -11.94
CA TRP A 49 -22.11 3.35 -11.13
C TRP A 49 -22.63 4.54 -11.95
N GLY A 50 -23.90 4.50 -12.33
CA GLY A 50 -24.49 5.53 -13.18
C GLY A 50 -23.89 5.54 -14.59
N THR A 51 -23.73 6.72 -15.19
CA THR A 51 -23.38 6.86 -16.61
C THR A 51 -21.88 6.99 -16.89
N SER A 52 -21.08 7.39 -15.89
CA SER A 52 -19.67 7.77 -16.12
C SER A 52 -18.69 7.25 -15.07
N LEU A 53 -19.16 6.63 -13.98
CA LEU A 53 -18.30 6.22 -12.88
C LEU A 53 -18.11 4.70 -12.92
N THR A 54 -16.94 4.25 -13.36
CA THR A 54 -16.59 2.83 -13.38
C THR A 54 -15.46 2.58 -12.37
N PHE A 55 -15.63 1.55 -11.55
CA PHE A 55 -14.61 1.10 -10.60
C PHE A 55 -14.02 -0.23 -11.04
N TYR A 56 -12.70 -0.34 -10.90
CA TYR A 56 -11.94 -1.59 -11.08
C TYR A 56 -11.20 -1.91 -9.78
N PRO A 57 -10.96 -3.19 -9.45
CA PRO A 57 -10.43 -3.60 -8.15
C PRO A 57 -8.91 -3.45 -8.06
N ASN A 58 -8.35 -2.30 -8.46
CA ASN A 58 -6.93 -2.00 -8.28
C ASN A 58 -6.65 -1.23 -6.98
N LEU A 59 -5.68 -1.68 -6.20
CA LEU A 59 -5.30 -1.07 -4.94
C LEU A 59 -3.82 -0.71 -4.94
N TYR A 60 -3.49 0.43 -4.33
CA TYR A 60 -2.11 0.74 -3.95
C TYR A 60 -1.99 0.58 -2.44
N ILE A 61 -1.30 -0.45 -2.01
CA ILE A 61 -1.15 -0.84 -0.60
C ILE A 61 0.33 -0.69 -0.25
N VAL A 62 0.63 0.06 0.80
CA VAL A 62 2.00 0.21 1.28
C VAL A 62 2.06 -0.18 2.75
N LEU A 63 2.77 -1.26 3.04
CA LEU A 63 3.06 -1.74 4.39
C LEU A 63 4.18 -0.89 4.99
N VAL A 64 3.88 -0.18 6.06
CA VAL A 64 4.78 0.76 6.73
C VAL A 64 5.07 0.29 8.14
N GLY A 65 6.34 0.21 8.48
CA GLY A 65 6.75 -0.04 9.86
C GLY A 65 8.26 -0.02 9.99
N PRO A 66 8.81 -0.02 11.21
CA PRO A 66 10.25 -0.11 11.46
C PRO A 66 10.92 -1.27 10.70
N SER A 67 12.25 -1.21 10.57
CA SER A 67 13.01 -2.35 10.05
C SER A 67 12.72 -3.61 10.87
N ALA A 68 12.73 -4.77 10.22
CA ALA A 68 12.47 -6.06 10.84
C ALA A 68 11.05 -6.29 11.43
N THR A 69 10.04 -5.48 11.09
CA THR A 69 8.61 -5.77 11.39
C THR A 69 7.98 -6.88 10.56
N GLY A 70 8.73 -7.52 9.65
CA GLY A 70 8.24 -8.65 8.87
C GLY A 70 7.41 -8.31 7.63
N LYS A 71 7.48 -7.07 7.11
CA LYS A 71 6.80 -6.66 5.86
C LYS A 71 7.04 -7.62 4.69
N GLY A 72 8.31 -7.87 4.38
CA GLY A 72 8.69 -8.80 3.31
C GLY A 72 8.23 -10.23 3.57
N THR A 73 8.25 -10.67 4.84
CA THR A 73 7.78 -11.99 5.28
C THR A 73 6.26 -12.14 5.16
N ALA A 74 5.47 -11.08 5.44
CA ALA A 74 4.02 -11.08 5.25
C ALA A 74 3.67 -11.20 3.76
N MET A 75 4.46 -10.53 2.92
CA MET A 75 4.28 -10.43 1.48
C MET A 75 4.62 -11.73 0.74
N SER A 76 5.68 -12.44 1.17
CA SER A 76 6.21 -13.62 0.47
C SER A 76 5.19 -14.73 0.16
N PRO A 77 4.35 -15.21 1.11
CA PRO A 77 3.43 -16.30 0.84
C PRO A 77 2.45 -16.02 -0.31
N ALA A 78 1.92 -14.79 -0.39
CA ALA A 78 1.03 -14.41 -1.49
C ALA A 78 1.77 -14.30 -2.82
N LEU A 79 3.01 -13.78 -2.80
CA LEU A 79 3.85 -13.71 -4.00
C LEU A 79 4.14 -15.10 -4.56
N ASP A 80 4.43 -16.07 -3.70
CA ASP A 80 4.70 -17.46 -4.10
C ASP A 80 3.45 -18.08 -4.76
N ILE A 81 2.27 -17.90 -4.15
CA ILE A 81 1.00 -18.36 -4.72
C ILE A 81 0.74 -17.70 -6.08
N ILE A 82 0.90 -16.37 -6.19
CA ILE A 82 0.69 -15.64 -7.45
C ILE A 82 1.64 -16.13 -8.56
N ASN A 83 2.91 -16.39 -8.22
CA ASN A 83 3.89 -16.87 -9.20
C ASN A 83 3.55 -18.28 -9.70
N GLU A 84 2.96 -19.13 -8.86
CA GLU A 84 2.52 -20.49 -9.25
C GLU A 84 1.44 -20.45 -10.34
N LEU A 85 0.54 -19.46 -10.32
CA LEU A 85 -0.50 -19.32 -11.34
C LEU A 85 0.05 -19.00 -12.74
N GLY A 86 1.12 -18.21 -12.84
CA GLY A 86 1.73 -17.78 -14.11
C GLY A 86 0.88 -16.85 -15.00
N THR A 87 -0.42 -16.70 -14.71
CA THR A 87 -1.38 -15.85 -15.47
C THR A 87 -1.32 -14.37 -15.08
N ILE A 88 -0.85 -14.07 -13.87
CA ILE A 88 -0.74 -12.71 -13.34
C ILE A 88 0.61 -12.11 -13.73
N ARG A 89 0.59 -11.03 -14.51
CA ARG A 89 1.83 -10.32 -14.89
C ARG A 89 2.33 -9.49 -13.72
N MET A 90 3.53 -9.84 -13.25
CA MET A 90 4.21 -9.17 -12.15
C MET A 90 5.34 -8.28 -12.67
N SER A 91 5.58 -7.12 -12.04
CA SER A 91 6.85 -6.39 -12.13
C SER A 91 7.60 -6.53 -10.81
N ALA A 92 8.88 -6.91 -10.91
CA ALA A 92 9.79 -6.95 -9.76
C ALA A 92 10.40 -5.55 -9.49
N GLN A 93 11.16 -5.46 -8.40
CA GLN A 93 11.77 -4.24 -7.86
C GLN A 93 12.60 -3.45 -8.89
N ALA A 94 12.66 -2.12 -8.69
CA ALA A 94 13.47 -1.16 -9.44
C ALA A 94 13.34 -1.25 -10.97
N THR A 95 12.23 -0.75 -11.51
CA THR A 95 12.02 -0.58 -12.95
C THR A 95 11.80 0.88 -13.27
N SER A 96 12.54 1.42 -14.25
CA SER A 96 12.26 2.77 -14.78
C SER A 96 10.82 2.85 -15.32
N LEU A 97 10.25 4.06 -15.34
CA LEU A 97 8.93 4.30 -15.95
C LEU A 97 8.83 3.68 -17.35
N GLN A 98 9.88 3.83 -18.16
CA GLN A 98 9.96 3.25 -19.51
C GLN A 98 9.85 1.71 -19.51
N ALA A 99 10.47 1.04 -18.55
CA ALA A 99 10.39 -0.42 -18.44
C ALA A 99 8.97 -0.87 -18.03
N LEU A 100 8.30 -0.12 -17.15
CA LEU A 100 6.91 -0.38 -16.75
C LEU A 100 5.93 -0.18 -17.92
N ILE A 101 6.07 0.92 -18.67
CA ILE A 101 5.25 1.20 -19.86
C ILE A 101 5.41 0.08 -20.88
N ARG A 102 6.65 -0.33 -21.15
CA ARG A 102 6.94 -1.46 -22.06
C ARG A 102 6.26 -2.75 -21.58
N ARG A 103 6.35 -3.07 -20.29
CA ARG A 103 5.76 -4.29 -19.71
C ARG A 103 4.23 -4.28 -19.74
N LEU A 104 3.61 -3.13 -19.49
CA LEU A 104 2.16 -2.93 -19.66
C LEU A 104 1.73 -3.18 -21.11
N LYS A 105 2.47 -2.63 -22.07
CA LYS A 105 2.21 -2.79 -23.51
C LYS A 105 2.41 -4.24 -23.99
N GLU A 106 3.38 -4.96 -23.45
CA GLU A 106 3.62 -6.38 -23.76
C GLU A 106 2.55 -7.31 -23.18
N THR A 107 1.79 -6.84 -22.18
CA THR A 107 0.79 -7.67 -21.49
C THR A 107 -0.45 -7.92 -22.35
N ASN A 108 -0.95 -6.91 -23.08
CA ASN A 108 -2.09 -6.94 -24.03
C ASN A 108 -3.01 -8.16 -23.87
N LEU A 109 -3.66 -8.25 -22.71
CA LEU A 109 -4.53 -9.37 -22.37
C LEU A 109 -5.88 -9.19 -23.04
N THR A 110 -6.45 -10.31 -23.45
CA THR A 110 -7.79 -10.39 -24.00
C THR A 110 -8.67 -11.03 -22.94
N ASP A 111 -9.71 -10.32 -22.53
CA ASP A 111 -10.74 -10.82 -21.66
C ASP A 111 -12.03 -11.02 -22.46
N HIS A 112 -12.65 -12.17 -22.27
CA HIS A 112 -13.90 -12.53 -22.92
C HIS A 112 -14.99 -12.59 -21.86
N ASP A 113 -15.91 -11.62 -21.89
CA ASP A 113 -17.05 -11.63 -20.99
C ASP A 113 -17.94 -12.82 -21.37
N LEU A 114 -18.04 -13.79 -20.46
CA LEU A 114 -18.78 -15.04 -20.67
C LEU A 114 -20.30 -14.82 -20.75
N VAL A 115 -20.79 -13.67 -20.29
CA VAL A 115 -22.22 -13.33 -20.26
C VAL A 115 -22.60 -12.51 -21.49
N THR A 116 -21.81 -11.50 -21.84
CA THR A 116 -22.13 -10.59 -22.96
C THR A 116 -21.50 -11.01 -24.29
N GLY A 117 -20.45 -11.83 -24.26
CA GLY A 117 -19.66 -12.20 -25.44
C GLY A 117 -18.74 -11.08 -25.94
N GLU A 118 -18.70 -9.93 -25.26
CA GLU A 118 -17.80 -8.83 -25.61
C GLU A 118 -16.35 -9.20 -25.31
N THR A 119 -15.45 -8.78 -26.20
CA THR A 119 -14.02 -8.96 -26.03
C THR A 119 -13.39 -7.64 -25.62
N ALA A 120 -12.84 -7.58 -24.41
CA ALA A 120 -12.17 -6.41 -23.89
C ALA A 120 -10.66 -6.63 -23.87
N TYR A 121 -9.92 -5.62 -24.34
CA TYR A 121 -8.45 -5.62 -24.24
C TYR A 121 -8.01 -4.82 -23.02
N HIS A 122 -7.07 -5.37 -22.27
CA HIS A 122 -6.51 -4.67 -21.12
C HIS A 122 -5.03 -4.97 -20.88
N SER A 123 -4.35 -4.01 -20.26
CA SER A 123 -2.97 -4.11 -19.83
C SER A 123 -2.94 -4.07 -18.31
N SER A 124 -2.95 -5.25 -17.69
CA SER A 124 -2.92 -5.39 -16.23
C SER A 124 -1.53 -5.73 -15.73
N LEU A 125 -1.01 -4.93 -14.79
CA LEU A 125 0.27 -5.15 -14.14
C LEU A 125 0.11 -5.13 -12.63
N THR A 126 0.69 -6.11 -11.95
CA THR A 126 0.87 -6.06 -10.50
C THR A 126 2.32 -5.73 -10.17
N ILE A 127 2.52 -4.75 -9.31
CA ILE A 127 3.82 -4.30 -8.83
C ILE A 127 3.98 -4.82 -7.40
N PHE A 128 5.04 -5.59 -7.18
CA PHE A 128 5.31 -6.20 -5.89
C PHE A 128 6.72 -5.80 -5.45
N SER A 129 6.81 -4.82 -4.55
CA SER A 129 8.09 -4.27 -4.14
C SER A 129 8.34 -4.42 -2.64
N LYS A 130 9.36 -5.17 -2.24
CA LYS A 130 9.73 -5.23 -0.81
C LYS A 130 10.22 -3.88 -0.26
N GLU A 131 10.60 -2.96 -1.15
CA GLU A 131 11.10 -1.62 -0.81
C GLU A 131 10.48 -0.57 -1.74
N PHE A 132 9.51 0.19 -1.24
CA PHE A 132 8.75 1.18 -2.00
C PHE A 132 9.64 2.30 -2.55
N THR A 133 10.56 2.80 -1.73
CA THR A 133 11.50 3.86 -2.12
C THR A 133 12.43 3.46 -3.26
N VAL A 134 12.91 2.20 -3.25
CA VAL A 134 13.73 1.67 -4.35
C VAL A 134 12.93 1.57 -5.64
N PHE A 135 11.65 1.23 -5.56
CA PHE A 135 10.77 1.18 -6.72
C PHE A 135 10.45 2.57 -7.29
N LEU A 136 10.08 3.53 -6.43
CA LEU A 136 9.80 4.90 -6.88
C LEU A 136 11.06 5.61 -7.39
N GLY A 137 12.21 5.32 -6.78
CA GLY A 137 13.41 6.14 -6.94
C GLY A 137 13.27 7.49 -6.22
N TYR A 138 14.39 8.17 -6.02
CA TYR A 138 14.40 9.46 -5.34
C TYR A 138 13.82 10.55 -6.25
N HIS A 139 12.76 11.22 -5.80
CA HIS A 139 12.12 12.36 -6.48
C HIS A 139 11.71 12.10 -7.95
N ASN A 140 11.35 10.87 -8.31
CA ASN A 140 10.90 10.53 -9.66
C ASN A 140 9.46 11.01 -9.92
N LYS A 141 9.31 12.31 -10.21
CA LYS A 141 8.01 12.96 -10.42
C LYS A 141 7.23 12.34 -11.59
N GLU A 142 7.91 11.90 -12.65
CA GLU A 142 7.26 11.28 -13.80
C GLU A 142 6.60 9.94 -13.45
N LEU A 143 7.31 9.07 -12.72
CA LEU A 143 6.74 7.79 -12.28
C LEU A 143 5.57 8.00 -11.31
N MET A 144 5.70 8.94 -10.38
CA MET A 144 4.61 9.25 -9.44
C MET A 144 3.36 9.77 -10.16
N ALA A 145 3.53 10.64 -11.16
CA ALA A 145 2.43 11.15 -11.99
C ALA A 145 1.78 10.00 -12.78
N ALA A 146 2.57 9.14 -13.43
CA ALA A 146 2.05 8.00 -14.17
C ALA A 146 1.26 7.04 -13.26
N LEU A 147 1.76 6.73 -12.06
CA LEU A 147 1.03 5.91 -11.08
C LEU A 147 -0.30 6.55 -10.65
N CYS A 148 -0.37 7.88 -10.56
CA CYS A 148 -1.63 8.58 -10.27
C CYS A 148 -2.66 8.33 -11.37
N ASP A 149 -2.27 8.51 -12.63
CA ASP A 149 -3.15 8.32 -13.79
C ASP A 149 -3.58 6.85 -13.92
N TRP A 150 -2.63 5.92 -13.75
CA TRP A 150 -2.92 4.48 -13.86
C TRP A 150 -3.87 3.97 -12.77
N TYR A 151 -3.96 4.68 -11.63
CA TYR A 151 -4.89 4.31 -10.56
C TYR A 151 -6.36 4.46 -10.96
N ASP A 152 -6.65 5.45 -11.81
CA ASP A 152 -8.01 5.77 -12.28
C ASP A 152 -8.45 4.82 -13.41
N CYS A 153 -7.54 3.96 -13.89
CA CYS A 153 -7.87 2.85 -14.77
C CYS A 153 -8.55 3.35 -16.07
N ASP A 154 -7.92 4.29 -16.76
CA ASP A 154 -8.44 4.78 -18.04
C ASP A 154 -8.48 3.70 -19.13
N ARG A 155 -9.43 3.86 -20.06
CA ARG A 155 -9.57 2.97 -21.23
C ARG A 155 -8.37 3.06 -22.16
N LYS A 156 -7.71 4.22 -22.21
CA LYS A 156 -6.53 4.47 -23.03
C LYS A 156 -5.62 5.43 -22.28
N TRP A 157 -4.34 5.12 -22.24
CA TRP A 157 -3.31 5.99 -21.71
C TRP A 157 -2.20 6.14 -22.75
N THR A 158 -1.77 7.38 -23.00
CA THR A 158 -0.78 7.69 -24.02
C THR A 158 0.42 8.41 -23.42
N TYR A 159 1.61 8.01 -23.82
CA TYR A 159 2.86 8.63 -23.42
C TYR A 159 3.67 9.06 -24.64
N GLU A 160 4.04 10.34 -24.67
CA GLU A 160 4.82 10.95 -25.74
C GLU A 160 6.11 11.53 -25.16
N THR A 161 7.24 11.26 -25.81
CA THR A 161 8.52 11.89 -25.50
C THR A 161 9.11 12.48 -26.77
N ILE A 162 9.86 13.57 -26.63
CA ILE A 162 10.46 14.31 -27.76
C ILE A 162 11.27 13.41 -28.72
N SER A 163 11.87 12.32 -28.21
CA SER A 163 12.72 11.42 -29.00
C SER A 163 12.08 10.10 -29.46
N ARG A 164 10.86 9.74 -29.03
CA ARG A 164 10.22 8.45 -29.36
C ARG A 164 8.85 8.62 -30.00
N LYS A 165 8.45 7.61 -30.78
CA LYS A 165 7.07 7.44 -31.26
C LYS A 165 6.12 7.32 -30.06
N LYS A 166 4.92 7.92 -30.18
CA LYS A 166 3.80 7.82 -29.23
C LYS A 166 3.56 6.37 -28.81
N GLU A 167 3.54 6.11 -27.50
CA GLU A 167 3.15 4.82 -26.93
C GLU A 167 1.72 4.91 -26.40
N GLU A 168 0.86 3.98 -26.82
CA GLU A 168 -0.52 3.86 -26.35
C GLU A 168 -0.68 2.52 -25.63
N ILE A 169 -1.28 2.55 -24.44
CA ILE A 169 -1.67 1.39 -23.66
C ILE A 169 -3.20 1.38 -23.54
N VAL A 170 -3.82 0.24 -23.85
CA VAL A 170 -5.27 0.06 -23.81
C VAL A 170 -5.67 -0.64 -22.50
N GLY A 171 -6.72 -0.13 -21.85
CA GLY A 171 -7.27 -0.68 -20.62
C GLY A 171 -6.21 -0.78 -19.52
N VAL A 172 -5.62 0.35 -19.12
CA VAL A 172 -4.56 0.35 -18.10
C VAL A 172 -5.14 -0.12 -16.77
N TRP A 173 -4.44 -1.01 -16.11
CA TRP A 173 -4.76 -1.43 -14.76
C TRP A 173 -3.47 -1.75 -14.01
N VAL A 174 -3.26 -1.10 -12.87
CA VAL A 174 -2.07 -1.31 -12.06
C VAL A 174 -2.48 -1.53 -10.62
N ASN A 175 -2.06 -2.66 -10.05
CA ASN A 175 -2.14 -2.95 -8.63
C ASN A 175 -0.74 -2.88 -8.02
N LEU A 176 -0.61 -2.31 -6.83
CA LEU A 176 0.68 -2.11 -6.19
C LEU A 176 0.60 -2.59 -4.75
N ILE A 177 1.53 -3.45 -4.37
CA ILE A 177 1.83 -3.73 -2.97
C ILE A 177 3.32 -3.51 -2.72
N ALA A 178 3.62 -2.72 -1.71
CA ALA A 178 4.99 -2.44 -1.33
C ALA A 178 5.24 -2.39 0.17
N GLY A 179 6.48 -2.65 0.57
CA GLY A 179 6.96 -2.45 1.95
C GLY A 179 7.86 -1.23 2.06
N THR A 180 7.82 -0.51 3.18
CA THR A 180 8.74 0.61 3.45
C THR A 180 8.86 0.90 4.94
N THR A 181 9.76 1.81 5.31
CA THR A 181 9.88 2.37 6.65
C THR A 181 9.40 3.83 6.67
N PRO A 182 8.97 4.36 7.82
CA PRO A 182 8.60 5.78 7.95
C PRO A 182 9.69 6.74 7.47
N ASP A 183 10.96 6.46 7.77
CA ASP A 183 12.08 7.30 7.36
C ASP A 183 12.27 7.30 5.84
N LEU A 184 12.13 6.14 5.19
CA LEU A 184 12.29 6.00 3.75
C LEU A 184 11.13 6.61 2.96
N ILE A 185 9.93 6.67 3.56
CA ILE A 185 8.79 7.43 3.00
C ILE A 185 9.15 8.91 2.92
N GLN A 186 9.71 9.47 3.99
CA GLN A 186 10.07 10.90 4.06
C GLN A 186 11.10 11.28 3.00
N SER A 187 12.10 10.42 2.76
CA SER A 187 13.15 10.69 1.78
C SER A 187 12.71 10.47 0.32
N SER A 188 11.64 9.71 0.08
CA SER A 188 11.22 9.32 -1.27
C SER A 188 10.07 10.13 -1.83
N LEU A 189 9.14 10.56 -0.97
CA LEU A 189 7.96 11.33 -1.35
C LEU A 189 8.22 12.84 -1.13
N PRO A 190 8.22 13.67 -2.19
CA PRO A 190 8.28 15.11 -2.04
C PRO A 190 7.22 15.61 -1.06
N ILE A 191 7.54 16.59 -0.20
CA ILE A 191 6.58 17.17 0.75
C ILE A 191 5.31 17.67 0.04
N GLU A 192 5.45 18.25 -1.15
CA GLU A 192 4.36 18.69 -2.04
C GLU A 192 3.40 17.57 -2.48
N SER A 193 3.89 16.32 -2.47
CA SER A 193 3.10 15.13 -2.82
C SER A 193 2.44 14.46 -1.61
N ILE A 194 2.74 14.93 -0.39
CA ILE A 194 2.09 14.46 0.83
C ILE A 194 0.76 15.21 0.97
N GLY A 195 -0.35 14.47 0.93
CA GLY A 195 -1.72 15.03 0.94
C GLY A 195 -2.37 15.19 -0.44
N GLY A 196 -1.61 14.98 -1.53
CA GLY A 196 -2.10 15.07 -2.91
C GLY A 196 -1.48 14.03 -3.85
N GLY A 197 -2.02 13.89 -5.06
CA GLY A 197 -1.42 13.02 -6.08
C GLY A 197 -1.38 11.53 -5.69
N LEU A 198 -0.18 10.96 -5.55
CA LEU A 198 0.03 9.53 -5.37
C LEU A 198 -0.34 9.07 -3.97
N THR A 199 0.05 9.82 -2.93
CA THR A 199 -0.19 9.46 -1.53
C THR A 199 -1.68 9.33 -1.21
N SER A 200 -2.50 10.16 -1.86
CA SER A 200 -3.96 10.12 -1.73
C SER A 200 -4.62 8.84 -2.25
N ARG A 201 -3.92 8.08 -3.10
CA ARG A 201 -4.38 6.82 -3.71
C ARG A 201 -3.80 5.59 -3.01
N ILE A 202 -2.94 5.79 -2.01
CA ILE A 202 -2.28 4.72 -1.27
C ILE A 202 -3.01 4.47 0.04
N ILE A 203 -3.29 3.20 0.32
CA ILE A 203 -3.70 2.73 1.64
C ILE A 203 -2.44 2.34 2.40
N PHE A 204 -2.01 3.20 3.32
CA PHE A 204 -0.85 2.93 4.17
C PHE A 204 -1.23 2.06 5.36
N VAL A 205 -0.69 0.86 5.43
CA VAL A 205 -0.92 -0.08 6.54
C VAL A 205 0.25 0.06 7.50
N PHE A 206 0.01 0.67 8.67
CA PHE A 206 1.07 0.94 9.64
C PHE A 206 1.05 -0.02 10.82
N GLU A 207 2.19 -0.65 11.11
CA GLU A 207 2.41 -1.47 12.31
C GLU A 207 3.81 -1.26 12.87
N GLU A 208 3.91 -1.15 14.20
CA GLU A 208 5.18 -0.88 14.92
C GLU A 208 5.92 -2.15 15.28
N ASP A 209 5.20 -3.16 15.77
CA ASP A 209 5.75 -4.38 16.35
C ASP A 209 5.32 -5.62 15.58
N ARG A 210 6.06 -6.72 15.75
CA ARG A 210 5.63 -8.05 15.29
C ARG A 210 4.40 -8.51 16.08
N ALA A 211 3.55 -9.35 15.48
CA ALA A 211 2.39 -9.89 16.19
C ALA A 211 2.79 -10.86 17.30
N LYS A 212 3.79 -11.70 17.05
CA LYS A 212 4.28 -12.72 17.98
C LYS A 212 5.69 -13.18 17.61
N LEU A 213 6.37 -13.81 18.56
CA LEU A 213 7.63 -14.52 18.33
C LEU A 213 7.31 -15.95 17.89
N VAL A 214 7.90 -16.39 16.78
CA VAL A 214 7.81 -17.78 16.29
C VAL A 214 9.23 -18.32 16.18
N PRO A 215 9.74 -18.99 17.25
CA PRO A 215 11.15 -19.42 17.29
C PRO A 215 11.52 -20.42 16.20
N LEU A 216 10.57 -21.24 15.75
CA LEU A 216 10.77 -22.26 14.74
C LEU A 216 9.58 -22.32 13.77
N PRO A 217 9.62 -21.60 12.64
CA PRO A 217 8.60 -21.71 11.63
C PRO A 217 8.80 -23.02 10.85
N THR A 218 8.01 -24.04 11.14
CA THR A 218 7.97 -25.30 10.39
C THR A 218 6.74 -25.36 9.51
N LYS A 219 6.92 -25.78 8.26
CA LYS A 219 5.81 -26.03 7.34
C LYS A 219 5.11 -27.34 7.69
N THR A 220 3.84 -27.27 8.06
CA THR A 220 3.02 -28.46 8.34
C THR A 220 2.47 -29.08 7.04
N VAL A 221 1.96 -30.31 7.11
CA VAL A 221 1.34 -30.97 5.95
C VAL A 221 0.07 -30.22 5.56
N GLU A 222 -0.68 -29.77 6.57
CA GLU A 222 -1.91 -29.00 6.44
C GLU A 222 -1.66 -27.66 5.75
N GLU A 223 -0.60 -26.94 6.11
CA GLU A 223 -0.19 -25.71 5.42
C GLU A 223 0.20 -25.95 3.96
N ALA A 224 0.87 -27.07 3.67
CA ALA A 224 1.23 -27.44 2.30
C ALA A 224 0.00 -27.75 1.44
N GLU A 225 -1.01 -28.40 2.01
CA GLU A 225 -2.30 -28.62 1.35
C GLU A 225 -3.08 -27.31 1.17
N LEU A 226 -3.10 -26.45 2.19
CA LEU A 226 -3.79 -25.17 2.14
C LEU A 226 -3.23 -24.24 1.06
N ILE A 227 -1.91 -24.23 0.82
CA ILE A 227 -1.30 -23.50 -0.30
C ILE A 227 -1.87 -23.96 -1.64
N LYS A 228 -2.01 -25.28 -1.86
CA LYS A 228 -2.58 -25.82 -3.10
C LYS A 228 -4.04 -25.43 -3.27
N LEU A 229 -4.80 -25.42 -2.17
CA LEU A 229 -6.20 -24.98 -2.17
C LEU A 229 -6.29 -23.49 -2.50
N LEU A 230 -5.46 -22.65 -1.88
CA LEU A 230 -5.38 -21.21 -2.13
C LEU A 230 -4.98 -20.89 -3.57
N ALA A 231 -4.00 -21.61 -4.13
CA ALA A 231 -3.57 -21.44 -5.52
C ALA A 231 -4.68 -21.82 -6.52
N HIS A 232 -5.32 -22.99 -6.32
CA HIS A 232 -6.47 -23.41 -7.12
C HIS A 232 -7.59 -22.37 -7.09
N ASP A 233 -7.89 -21.87 -5.89
CA ASP A 233 -8.98 -20.94 -5.69
C ASP A 233 -8.65 -19.54 -6.26
N LEU A 234 -7.41 -19.06 -6.12
CA LEU A 234 -6.94 -17.83 -6.73
C LEU A 234 -6.98 -17.91 -8.27
N GLU A 235 -6.67 -19.07 -8.85
CA GLU A 235 -6.84 -19.33 -10.29
C GLU A 235 -8.31 -19.14 -10.69
N LYS A 236 -9.27 -19.61 -9.89
CA LYS A 236 -10.70 -19.39 -10.14
C LYS A 236 -11.12 -17.93 -10.03
N ILE A 237 -10.61 -17.17 -9.05
CA ILE A 237 -10.79 -15.70 -9.01
C ILE A 237 -10.27 -15.08 -10.31
N SER A 238 -9.12 -15.54 -10.80
CA SER A 238 -8.53 -15.00 -12.02
C SER A 238 -9.34 -15.29 -13.28
N MET A 239 -10.34 -16.17 -13.22
CA MET A 239 -11.25 -16.44 -14.32
C MET A 239 -12.54 -15.59 -14.24
N LEU A 240 -12.72 -14.79 -13.19
CA LEU A 240 -13.86 -13.89 -13.07
C LEU A 240 -13.73 -12.75 -14.08
N SER A 241 -14.83 -12.50 -14.80
CA SER A 241 -14.97 -11.43 -15.78
C SER A 241 -16.43 -10.97 -15.80
N GLY A 242 -16.64 -9.67 -16.01
CA GLY A 242 -17.96 -9.07 -16.16
C GLY A 242 -18.22 -7.91 -15.21
N SER A 243 -19.46 -7.43 -15.20
CA SER A 243 -19.87 -6.30 -14.35
C SER A 243 -20.54 -6.80 -13.08
N PHE A 244 -20.08 -6.31 -11.93
CA PHE A 244 -20.74 -6.51 -10.66
C PHE A 244 -22.12 -5.85 -10.66
N LYS A 245 -23.09 -6.59 -10.15
CA LYS A 245 -24.39 -6.06 -9.72
C LYS A 245 -24.33 -5.82 -8.22
N TRP A 246 -25.39 -5.23 -7.67
CA TRP A 246 -25.51 -5.03 -6.23
C TRP A 246 -26.95 -5.22 -5.79
N THR A 247 -27.11 -5.60 -4.53
CA THR A 247 -28.41 -5.70 -3.87
C THR A 247 -28.96 -4.32 -3.52
N GLU A 248 -30.27 -4.21 -3.30
CA GLU A 248 -30.88 -2.96 -2.82
C GLU A 248 -30.30 -2.53 -1.46
N ASN A 249 -30.06 -3.48 -0.57
CA ASN A 249 -29.44 -3.23 0.73
C ASN A 249 -28.03 -2.63 0.57
N PHE A 250 -27.19 -3.18 -0.32
CA PHE A 250 -25.87 -2.60 -0.61
C PHE A 250 -25.97 -1.14 -1.03
N ALA A 251 -26.91 -0.81 -1.93
CA ALA A 251 -27.10 0.56 -2.40
C ALA A 251 -27.55 1.51 -1.27
N SER A 252 -28.48 1.06 -0.42
CA SER A 252 -28.94 1.85 0.72
C SER A 252 -27.83 2.08 1.77
N GLY A 253 -27.11 1.02 2.16
CA GLY A 253 -25.98 1.09 3.08
C GLY A 253 -24.84 1.94 2.53
N TRP A 254 -24.58 1.90 1.22
CA TRP A 254 -23.58 2.74 0.57
C TRP A 254 -23.91 4.24 0.70
N VAL A 255 -25.18 4.60 0.48
CA VAL A 255 -25.65 5.99 0.60
C VAL A 255 -25.51 6.47 2.04
N ASP A 256 -25.95 5.66 3.01
CA ASP A 256 -25.90 6.01 4.43
C ASP A 256 -24.47 6.14 4.93
N TRP A 257 -23.61 5.18 4.56
CA TRP A 257 -22.18 5.26 4.85
C TRP A 257 -21.53 6.50 4.21
N CYS A 258 -21.86 6.85 2.97
CA CYS A 258 -21.29 8.01 2.30
C CYS A 258 -21.64 9.34 3.00
N LYS A 259 -22.85 9.46 3.54
CA LYS A 259 -23.28 10.61 4.35
C LYS A 259 -22.54 10.62 5.68
N TYR A 260 -22.54 9.50 6.40
CA TYR A 260 -21.84 9.35 7.67
C TYR A 260 -20.35 9.67 7.55
N ALA A 261 -19.67 9.11 6.55
CA ALA A 261 -18.24 9.27 6.33
C ALA A 261 -17.83 10.69 5.90
N ALA A 262 -18.76 11.47 5.33
CA ALA A 262 -18.51 12.88 5.00
C ALA A 262 -18.47 13.75 6.27
N ASP A 263 -19.32 13.45 7.24
CA ASP A 263 -19.41 14.19 8.50
C ASP A 263 -18.45 13.66 9.58
N ASN A 264 -18.02 12.40 9.46
CA ASN A 264 -17.20 11.69 10.46
C ASN A 264 -15.92 11.14 9.82
N PRO A 265 -14.90 11.98 9.58
CA PRO A 265 -13.59 11.51 9.15
C PRO A 265 -12.97 10.61 10.25
N PRO A 266 -12.21 9.57 9.88
CA PRO A 266 -11.64 8.61 10.83
C PRO A 266 -10.54 9.24 11.71
N PHE A 267 -9.93 10.31 11.22
CA PHE A 267 -8.93 11.11 11.92
C PHE A 267 -8.84 12.50 11.27
N TYR A 268 -8.24 13.46 11.98
CA TYR A 268 -8.05 14.83 11.50
C TYR A 268 -6.56 15.09 11.26
N ASP A 269 -6.13 15.04 10.00
CA ASP A 269 -4.76 15.33 9.59
C ASP A 269 -4.73 15.81 8.12
N ASN A 270 -4.37 17.09 7.93
CA ASN A 270 -4.37 17.74 6.60
C ASN A 270 -3.50 17.02 5.57
N ARG A 271 -2.50 16.24 6.03
CA ARG A 271 -1.63 15.43 5.16
C ARG A 271 -2.37 14.28 4.48
N PHE A 272 -3.61 14.01 4.87
CA PHE A 272 -4.46 12.97 4.32
C PHE A 272 -5.76 13.52 3.72
N ASP A 273 -5.94 14.83 3.57
CA ASP A 273 -7.17 15.40 2.98
C ASP A 273 -7.50 14.77 1.62
N GLY A 274 -6.48 14.59 0.77
CA GLY A 274 -6.65 13.91 -0.52
C GLY A 274 -7.03 12.44 -0.40
N TYR A 275 -6.55 11.73 0.63
CA TYR A 275 -6.92 10.34 0.92
C TYR A 275 -8.36 10.25 1.45
N LEU A 276 -8.73 11.14 2.37
CA LEU A 276 -10.09 11.24 2.91
C LEU A 276 -11.11 11.46 1.78
N GLY A 277 -10.80 12.31 0.81
CA GLY A 277 -11.61 12.50 -0.40
C GLY A 277 -11.72 11.27 -1.32
N ARG A 278 -10.83 10.28 -1.18
CA ARG A 278 -10.78 9.05 -1.98
C ARG A 278 -11.21 7.78 -1.23
N ARG A 279 -11.67 7.90 0.03
CA ARG A 279 -12.20 6.77 0.81
C ARG A 279 -13.32 6.02 0.07
N ARG A 280 -14.20 6.73 -0.63
CA ARG A 280 -15.29 6.12 -1.41
C ARG A 280 -14.75 5.16 -2.48
N PRO A 281 -13.90 5.59 -3.44
CA PRO A 281 -13.22 4.67 -4.34
C PRO A 281 -12.53 3.50 -3.62
N HIS A 282 -11.84 3.73 -2.50
CA HIS A 282 -11.18 2.64 -1.76
C HIS A 282 -12.18 1.58 -1.25
N VAL A 283 -13.27 2.00 -0.61
CA VAL A 283 -14.30 1.07 -0.10
C VAL A 283 -14.97 0.30 -1.23
N MET A 284 -15.32 0.95 -2.34
CA MET A 284 -15.94 0.25 -3.48
C MET A 284 -15.01 -0.83 -4.03
N LYS A 285 -13.72 -0.51 -4.23
CA LYS A 285 -12.73 -1.47 -4.72
C LYS A 285 -12.49 -2.61 -3.71
N LEU A 286 -12.51 -2.31 -2.41
CA LEU A 286 -12.43 -3.32 -1.36
C LEU A 286 -13.65 -4.24 -1.33
N ALA A 287 -14.86 -3.70 -1.50
CA ALA A 287 -16.08 -4.51 -1.55
C ALA A 287 -16.04 -5.51 -2.72
N MET A 288 -15.51 -5.11 -3.89
CA MET A 288 -15.27 -6.02 -5.01
C MET A 288 -14.28 -7.14 -4.66
N VAL A 289 -13.24 -6.82 -3.89
CA VAL A 289 -12.21 -7.80 -3.47
C VAL A 289 -12.76 -8.76 -2.40
N VAL A 290 -13.53 -8.25 -1.44
CA VAL A 290 -14.20 -9.05 -0.39
C VAL A 290 -15.23 -9.99 -1.02
N SER A 291 -16.11 -9.48 -1.88
CA SER A 291 -17.08 -10.31 -2.59
C SER A 291 -16.40 -11.44 -3.38
N ALA A 292 -15.24 -11.16 -3.98
CA ALA A 292 -14.45 -12.18 -4.67
C ALA A 292 -13.64 -13.12 -3.75
N SER A 293 -13.44 -12.79 -2.47
CA SER A 293 -12.78 -13.68 -1.51
C SER A 293 -13.69 -14.82 -1.10
N HIS A 294 -15.00 -14.55 -1.00
CA HIS A 294 -16.02 -15.51 -0.67
C HIS A 294 -16.13 -16.62 -1.74
N GLY A 295 -16.49 -17.84 -1.32
CA GLY A 295 -16.56 -19.02 -2.19
C GLY A 295 -17.70 -19.01 -3.22
N ASN A 296 -18.57 -17.99 -3.19
CA ASN A 296 -19.70 -17.82 -4.10
C ASN A 296 -19.32 -16.84 -5.23
N HIS A 297 -19.74 -17.12 -6.48
CA HIS A 297 -19.33 -16.37 -7.68
C HIS A 297 -20.52 -15.83 -8.45
N ASP A 298 -21.28 -14.94 -7.83
CA ASP A 298 -22.44 -14.32 -8.47
C ASP A 298 -22.13 -12.93 -9.05
N LEU A 299 -20.95 -12.35 -8.76
CA LEU A 299 -20.63 -10.96 -9.06
C LEU A 299 -21.74 -10.03 -8.55
N VAL A 300 -22.27 -10.31 -7.35
CA VAL A 300 -23.27 -9.49 -6.69
C VAL A 300 -22.69 -8.96 -5.39
N LEU A 301 -22.63 -7.63 -5.26
CA LEU A 301 -22.25 -6.97 -4.02
C LEU A 301 -23.43 -6.94 -3.05
N THR A 302 -23.18 -7.43 -1.85
CA THR A 302 -24.13 -7.55 -0.74
C THR A 302 -23.78 -6.57 0.38
N GLU A 303 -24.75 -6.29 1.25
CA GLU A 303 -24.53 -5.43 2.42
C GLU A 303 -23.38 -5.90 3.32
N ASP A 304 -23.20 -7.22 3.45
CA ASP A 304 -22.10 -7.80 4.23
C ASP A 304 -20.73 -7.47 3.61
N ASP A 305 -20.59 -7.56 2.28
CA ASP A 305 -19.37 -7.19 1.56
C ASP A 305 -19.00 -5.71 1.82
N LEU A 306 -20.00 -4.84 1.82
CA LEU A 306 -19.82 -3.42 2.11
C LEU A 306 -19.36 -3.19 3.54
N ASN A 307 -20.04 -3.80 4.51
CA ASN A 307 -19.73 -3.65 5.92
C ASN A 307 -18.31 -4.17 6.25
N GLU A 308 -17.92 -5.29 5.67
CA GLU A 308 -16.58 -5.83 5.80
C GLU A 308 -15.53 -4.93 5.14
N ALA A 309 -15.79 -4.42 3.93
CA ALA A 309 -14.89 -3.46 3.28
C ALA A 309 -14.69 -2.17 4.10
N ILE A 310 -15.75 -1.63 4.68
CA ILE A 310 -15.69 -0.46 5.57
C ILE A 310 -14.86 -0.78 6.82
N LYS A 311 -15.10 -1.94 7.44
CA LYS A 311 -14.36 -2.39 8.63
C LYS A 311 -12.87 -2.54 8.33
N LEU A 312 -12.50 -3.19 7.22
CA LEU A 312 -11.12 -3.36 6.80
C LEU A 312 -10.43 -2.00 6.62
N LEU A 313 -11.09 -1.05 5.97
CA LEU A 313 -10.53 0.29 5.79
C LEU A 313 -10.36 1.01 7.13
N TYR A 314 -11.37 0.96 7.99
CA TYR A 314 -11.33 1.59 9.32
C TYR A 314 -10.21 1.02 10.21
N GLU A 315 -10.01 -0.30 10.21
CA GLU A 315 -8.93 -0.97 10.97
C GLU A 315 -7.55 -0.38 10.66
N VAL A 316 -7.27 -0.03 9.40
CA VAL A 316 -6.02 0.60 8.99
C VAL A 316 -5.97 2.08 9.32
N GLU A 317 -7.08 2.78 9.14
CA GLU A 317 -7.19 4.22 9.36
C GLU A 317 -6.87 4.61 10.82
N VAL A 318 -7.08 3.72 11.80
CA VAL A 318 -6.73 3.95 13.21
C VAL A 318 -5.25 4.32 13.40
N LYS A 319 -4.35 3.62 12.70
CA LYS A 319 -2.89 3.81 12.83
C LYS A 319 -2.27 4.59 11.67
N MET A 320 -3.02 4.83 10.61
CA MET A 320 -2.53 5.50 9.40
C MET A 320 -1.85 6.87 9.66
N PRO A 321 -2.33 7.75 10.57
CA PRO A 321 -1.66 9.03 10.86
C PRO A 321 -0.22 8.89 11.36
N LEU A 322 0.15 7.73 11.91
CA LEU A 322 1.49 7.47 12.43
C LEU A 322 2.53 7.32 11.30
N VAL A 323 2.12 7.02 10.08
CA VAL A 323 2.99 6.87 8.90
C VAL A 323 3.85 8.11 8.66
N PHE A 324 3.23 9.29 8.79
CA PHE A 324 3.89 10.57 8.57
C PHE A 324 4.33 11.22 9.89
N ARG A 325 4.32 10.50 11.01
CA ARG A 325 4.78 11.02 12.30
C ARG A 325 6.26 11.34 12.21
N GLY A 326 6.61 12.63 12.14
CA GLY A 326 7.98 13.09 11.95
C GLY A 326 8.24 13.83 10.63
N VAL A 327 7.37 13.67 9.63
CA VAL A 327 7.40 14.49 8.40
C VAL A 327 7.17 15.95 8.78
N GLY A 328 8.09 16.83 8.38
CA GLY A 328 8.03 18.26 8.71
C GLY A 328 8.57 18.62 10.10
N ARG A 329 9.09 17.65 10.87
CA ARG A 329 9.99 17.99 11.99
C ARG A 329 11.23 18.64 11.40
N SER A 330 11.73 19.70 12.04
CA SER A 330 12.99 20.30 11.63
C SER A 330 14.08 19.23 11.58
N ASP A 331 14.94 19.24 10.55
CA ASP A 331 16.12 18.37 10.40
C ASP A 331 16.97 18.27 11.68
N VAL A 332 16.89 19.32 12.50
CA VAL A 332 17.52 19.47 13.81
C VAL A 332 16.96 18.52 14.88
N SER A 333 15.73 18.02 14.76
CA SER A 333 15.03 17.28 15.83
C SER A 333 15.66 15.92 16.14
N SER A 334 16.09 15.19 15.10
CA SER A 334 16.84 13.93 15.24
C SER A 334 18.18 14.18 15.94
N ALA A 335 18.87 15.21 15.46
CA ALA A 335 20.16 15.65 15.97
C ALA A 335 20.06 16.12 17.44
N LEU A 336 18.97 16.79 17.79
CA LEU A 336 18.65 17.27 19.13
C LEU A 336 18.37 16.13 20.11
N ASN A 337 17.61 15.09 19.70
CA ASN A 337 17.39 13.91 20.55
C ASN A 337 18.69 13.13 20.81
N LYS A 338 19.54 12.98 19.78
CA LYS A 338 20.88 12.38 19.96
C LYS A 338 21.74 13.22 20.90
N ALA A 339 21.70 14.55 20.77
CA ALA A 339 22.40 15.45 21.67
C ALA A 339 21.92 15.32 23.12
N ILE A 340 20.61 15.27 23.37
CA ILE A 340 20.04 15.02 24.71
C ILE A 340 20.55 13.69 25.28
N THR A 341 20.47 12.61 24.49
CA THR A 341 20.93 11.28 24.91
C THR A 341 22.43 11.28 25.22
N PHE A 342 23.24 11.97 24.42
CA PHE A 342 24.68 12.13 24.67
C PHE A 342 24.96 12.86 25.99
N LEU A 343 24.21 13.93 26.27
CA LEU A 343 24.35 14.72 27.49
C LEU A 343 23.93 13.92 28.73
N GLU A 344 22.80 13.21 28.68
CA GLU A 344 22.29 12.40 29.78
C GLU A 344 23.23 11.25 30.16
N ASN A 345 23.88 10.65 29.16
CA ASN A 345 24.82 9.53 29.36
C ASN A 345 26.26 10.00 29.60
N SER A 346 26.51 11.30 29.66
CA SER A 346 27.85 11.83 29.92
C SER A 346 28.23 11.63 31.40
N ALA A 347 29.49 11.25 31.64
CA ALA A 347 29.99 11.03 33.00
C ALA A 347 30.23 12.35 33.78
N THR A 348 30.21 13.49 33.08
CA THR A 348 30.53 14.81 33.65
C THR A 348 29.48 15.83 33.27
N MET A 349 29.06 16.65 34.23
CA MET A 349 28.08 17.73 33.99
C MET A 349 28.63 18.89 33.13
N GLU A 350 29.95 18.99 33.04
CA GLU A 350 30.62 19.98 32.19
C GLU A 350 31.26 19.28 30.99
N ILE A 351 30.79 19.61 29.79
CA ILE A 351 31.33 19.06 28.55
C ILE A 351 31.95 20.21 27.75
N PRO A 352 33.25 20.15 27.43
CA PRO A 352 33.87 21.13 26.56
C PRO A 352 33.22 21.11 25.17
N PHE A 353 32.90 22.29 24.63
CA PHE A 353 32.24 22.43 23.33
C PHE A 353 32.96 21.68 22.20
N TYR A 354 34.30 21.66 22.20
CA TYR A 354 35.06 20.95 21.17
C TYR A 354 34.83 19.42 21.20
N GLN A 355 34.54 18.82 22.36
CA GLN A 355 34.25 17.38 22.47
C GLN A 355 32.87 17.06 21.91
N PHE A 356 31.88 17.90 22.24
CA PHE A 356 30.55 17.82 21.65
C PHE A 356 30.62 17.96 20.13
N ALA A 357 31.32 18.99 19.64
CA ALA A 357 31.48 19.25 18.21
C ALA A 357 32.20 18.10 17.48
N ARG A 358 33.20 17.48 18.10
CA ARG A 358 33.91 16.32 17.54
C ARG A 358 33.04 15.07 17.50
N TYR A 359 32.18 14.86 18.49
CA TYR A 359 31.26 13.71 18.51
C TYR A 359 30.23 13.80 17.38
N PHE A 360 29.69 15.00 17.15
CA PHE A 360 28.66 15.25 16.14
C PHE A 360 29.21 15.70 14.77
N SER A 361 30.53 15.64 14.54
CA SER A 361 31.15 16.18 13.32
C SER A 361 30.68 15.51 12.02
N ASN A 362 30.21 14.26 12.11
CA ASN A 362 29.65 13.51 10.97
C ASN A 362 28.12 13.63 10.86
N ASP A 363 27.45 14.11 11.91
CA ASP A 363 25.99 14.19 11.99
C ASP A 363 25.46 15.61 11.71
N MET A 364 26.26 16.66 11.97
CA MET A 364 25.83 18.06 11.89
C MET A 364 26.90 18.96 11.25
N ASP A 365 26.47 19.86 10.37
CA ASP A 365 27.31 21.01 10.00
C ASP A 365 27.29 22.10 11.09
N LYS A 366 28.11 23.14 10.94
CA LYS A 366 28.18 24.24 11.92
C LYS A 366 26.82 24.91 12.16
N VAL A 367 26.06 25.15 11.09
CA VAL A 367 24.78 25.88 11.16
C VAL A 367 23.74 25.03 11.91
N GLN A 368 23.72 23.73 11.66
CA GLN A 368 22.88 22.77 12.36
C GLN A 368 23.28 22.66 13.83
N MET A 369 24.58 22.59 14.13
CA MET A 369 25.10 22.48 15.49
C MET A 369 24.76 23.72 16.33
N ASP A 370 24.93 24.92 15.77
CA ASP A 370 24.54 26.18 16.43
C ASP A 370 23.03 26.20 16.73
N ARG A 371 22.20 25.73 15.78
CA ARG A 371 20.74 25.62 15.98
C ARG A 371 20.39 24.61 17.09
N VAL A 372 21.04 23.45 17.14
CA VAL A 372 20.81 22.43 18.19
C VAL A 372 21.14 23.01 19.55
N ILE A 373 22.31 23.63 19.71
CA ILE A 373 22.77 24.18 20.99
C ILE A 373 21.86 25.31 21.45
N HIS A 374 21.51 26.24 20.55
CA HIS A 374 20.62 27.34 20.90
C HIS A 374 19.23 26.84 21.30
N THR A 375 18.74 25.78 20.65
CA THR A 375 17.47 25.13 21.00
C THR A 375 17.55 24.47 22.38
N LEU A 376 18.62 23.72 22.68
CA LEU A 376 18.83 23.09 23.99
C LEU A 376 18.99 24.11 25.12
N GLU A 377 19.68 25.22 24.86
CA GLU A 377 19.81 26.34 25.80
C GLU A 377 18.45 27.02 26.05
N SER A 378 17.68 27.26 24.98
CA SER A 378 16.32 27.83 25.08
C SER A 378 15.35 26.91 25.83
N MET A 379 15.50 25.59 25.67
CA MET A 379 14.77 24.58 26.44
C MET A 379 15.23 24.48 27.90
N LYS A 380 16.27 25.23 28.29
CA LYS A 380 16.93 25.16 29.61
C LYS A 380 17.51 23.78 29.93
N TYR A 381 17.86 23.02 28.89
CA TYR A 381 18.48 21.69 29.03
C TYR A 381 19.99 21.78 29.24
N ILE A 382 20.62 22.81 28.68
CA ILE A 382 22.04 23.13 28.85
C ILE A 382 22.21 24.60 29.21
N GLN A 383 23.38 24.95 29.74
CA GLN A 383 23.82 26.33 29.93
C GLN A 383 25.23 26.49 29.37
N MET A 384 25.42 27.45 28.46
CA MET A 384 26.75 27.71 27.90
C MET A 384 27.61 28.49 28.89
N LEU A 385 28.69 27.86 29.38
CA LEU A 385 29.67 28.50 30.26
C LEU A 385 30.83 29.07 29.44
N LYS A 386 31.00 30.40 29.46
CA LYS A 386 32.20 31.05 28.94
C LYS A 386 33.19 31.23 30.09
N ARG A 387 34.27 30.44 30.07
CA ARG A 387 35.41 30.62 30.98
C ARG A 387 36.44 31.56 30.32
N PRO A 388 37.03 32.49 31.09
CA PRO A 388 38.03 33.44 30.59
C PRO A 388 39.31 32.76 30.09
#